data_AF-A0A7J3D3Q9-F1
#
_entry.id   AF-A0A7J3D3Q9-F1
#
_cell.length_a   1.000
_cell.length_b   1.000
_cell.length_c   1.000
_cell.angle_alpha   90.00
_cell.angle_beta   90.00
_cell.angle_gamma   90.00
#
_symmetry.space_group_name_H-M   'P 1'
#
loop_
_entity.id
_entity.type
_entity.pdbx_description
1 polymer ?
#
loop_
_entity_poly.entity_id
_entity_poly.type
_entity_poly.pdbx_seq_one_letter_code
_entity_poly.pdbx_strand_id
1 'polypeptide(L)'
;MRLITFEEYKEYVKTHKFVRIEDEEVKVGEPHQVKDYQPKDFALETTTVWSFPNRGDWATHKGDYRGNWAPQIPRNLILRYSRPGEWILDQMCGGGTTLIECKLLGRNEIGVDINYEALILVLDRLNFTYMPLDLEYKEPEIRAYQGDAQKLDLIEDESIDLIATHPPYYNIISYYKGKKVEGDLSFMRKLEEYLNGIKEAAKESYRVLKPGRYCAILIGDTRKHRYYVPISFKVMQQFLDVG
;
A
#
# COMPACT_ATOMS: atom_id res chain seq x y z
N MET A 1 1.73 -8.60 14.69
CA MET A 1 1.65 -7.20 14.19
C MET A 1 1.55 -6.20 15.36
N ARG A 2 1.80 -4.90 15.14
CA ARG A 2 1.63 -3.82 16.15
C ARG A 2 0.95 -2.60 15.53
N LEU A 3 -0.15 -2.13 16.11
CA LEU A 3 -0.81 -0.90 15.65
C LEU A 3 0.09 0.32 15.89
N ILE A 4 0.24 1.18 14.88
CA ILE A 4 0.90 2.49 14.99
C ILE A 4 -0.19 3.56 15.08
N THR A 5 -0.15 4.39 16.12
CA THR A 5 -1.22 5.36 16.39
C THR A 5 -0.84 6.79 16.02
N PHE A 6 -1.85 7.65 15.87
CA PHE A 6 -1.64 9.08 15.66
C PHE A 6 -0.90 9.75 16.83
N GLU A 7 -1.05 9.25 18.07
CA GLU A 7 -0.27 9.72 19.21
C GLU A 7 1.21 9.43 19.04
N GLU A 8 1.56 8.23 18.57
CA GLU A 8 2.95 7.84 18.30
C GLU A 8 3.56 8.69 17.19
N TYR A 9 2.80 8.92 16.10
CA TYR A 9 3.18 9.88 15.05
C TYR A 9 3.42 11.29 15.62
N LYS A 10 2.49 11.81 16.44
CA LYS A 10 2.62 13.14 17.06
C LYS A 10 3.86 13.23 17.95
N GLU A 11 4.22 12.15 18.65
CA GLU A 11 5.44 12.11 19.45
C GLU A 11 6.70 12.08 18.57
N TYR A 12 6.69 11.30 17.49
CA TYR A 12 7.80 11.22 16.53
C TYR A 12 8.13 12.60 15.95
N VAL A 13 7.12 13.34 15.47
CA VAL A 13 7.33 14.64 14.79
C VAL A 13 7.74 15.79 15.72
N LYS A 14 7.69 15.61 17.05
CA LYS A 14 8.27 16.56 18.00
C LYS A 14 9.79 16.59 17.91
N THR A 15 10.40 15.44 17.68
CA THR A 15 11.86 15.27 17.71
C THR A 15 12.46 15.02 16.33
N HIS A 16 11.67 14.56 15.36
CA HIS A 16 12.08 14.24 14.00
C HIS A 16 11.28 15.08 12.99
N LYS A 17 11.94 15.52 11.91
CA LYS A 17 11.30 16.29 10.82
C LYS A 17 11.28 15.55 9.49
N PHE A 18 11.85 14.36 9.47
CA PHE A 18 11.98 13.52 8.29
C PHE A 18 11.88 12.06 8.72
N VAL A 19 11.38 11.23 7.81
CA VAL A 19 11.55 9.77 7.83
C VAL A 19 12.61 9.39 6.79
N ARG A 20 13.32 8.27 7.00
CA ARG A 20 14.33 7.79 6.06
C ARG A 20 13.84 6.55 5.33
N ILE A 21 13.72 6.68 4.02
CA ILE A 21 13.35 5.58 3.14
C ILE A 21 14.52 5.39 2.17
N GLU A 22 15.21 4.25 2.27
CA GLU A 22 16.50 4.02 1.61
C GLU A 22 17.57 5.09 1.95
N ASP A 23 17.93 5.90 0.95
CA ASP A 23 18.88 7.00 0.97
C ASP A 23 18.20 8.38 0.99
N GLU A 24 16.86 8.42 0.93
CA GLU A 24 16.07 9.64 0.83
C GLU A 24 15.43 10.01 2.18
N GLU A 25 15.40 11.32 2.46
CA GLU A 25 14.71 11.89 3.61
C GLU A 25 13.39 12.51 3.14
N VAL A 26 12.27 11.96 3.60
CA VAL A 26 10.93 12.49 3.30
C VAL A 26 10.45 13.29 4.50
N LYS A 27 10.06 14.55 4.28
CA LYS A 27 9.60 15.43 5.36
C LYS A 27 8.28 14.95 5.97
N VAL A 28 8.16 15.13 7.28
CA VAL A 28 6.94 14.83 8.06
C VAL A 28 6.67 15.91 9.12
N GLY A 29 5.42 16.04 9.57
CA GLY A 29 5.00 16.97 10.60
C GLY A 29 4.64 18.38 10.10
N GLU A 30 4.63 18.60 8.78
CA GLU A 30 4.17 19.84 8.17
C GLU A 30 2.65 19.76 7.91
N PRO A 31 1.87 20.84 8.15
CA PRO A 31 0.44 20.85 7.82
C PRO A 31 0.19 20.63 6.32
N HIS A 32 -0.79 19.79 5.99
CA HIS A 32 -1.21 19.59 4.60
C HIS A 32 -2.23 20.64 4.16
N GLN A 33 -1.89 21.40 3.11
CA GLN A 33 -2.83 22.26 2.41
C GLN A 33 -3.44 21.51 1.22
N VAL A 34 -4.57 20.84 1.46
CA VAL A 34 -5.27 20.11 0.41
C VAL A 34 -6.10 21.08 -0.42
N LYS A 35 -5.83 21.14 -1.74
CA LYS A 35 -6.58 21.95 -2.70
C LYS A 35 -7.75 21.18 -3.31
N ASP A 36 -7.45 19.97 -3.77
CA ASP A 36 -8.39 19.08 -4.42
C ASP A 36 -8.39 17.76 -3.64
N TYR A 37 -9.55 17.18 -3.35
CA TYR A 37 -9.67 15.86 -2.70
C TYR A 37 -9.86 14.74 -3.72
N GLN A 38 -10.12 15.11 -4.98
CA GLN A 38 -10.37 14.19 -6.08
C GLN A 38 -9.77 14.77 -7.37
N PRO A 39 -9.37 13.92 -8.34
CA PRO A 39 -8.98 14.31 -9.67
C PRO A 39 -10.14 14.96 -10.42
N LYS A 40 -9.82 15.95 -11.26
CA LYS A 40 -10.83 16.75 -11.97
C LYS A 40 -11.59 15.95 -13.03
N ASP A 41 -10.89 15.10 -13.77
CA ASP A 41 -11.43 14.38 -14.94
C ASP A 41 -11.27 12.86 -14.80
N PHE A 42 -11.58 12.30 -13.63
CA PHE A 42 -11.46 10.87 -13.43
C PHE A 42 -12.60 10.10 -14.09
N ALA A 43 -12.23 9.18 -14.96
CA ALA A 43 -13.09 8.14 -15.47
C ALA A 43 -12.57 6.78 -15.01
N LEU A 44 -13.51 5.88 -14.71
CA LEU A 44 -13.20 4.49 -14.45
C LEU A 44 -12.60 3.82 -15.69
N GLU A 45 -11.41 3.23 -15.54
CA GLU A 45 -10.65 2.63 -16.64
C GLU A 45 -11.22 1.28 -17.08
N THR A 46 -11.96 1.23 -18.18
CA THR A 46 -12.74 0.04 -18.59
C THR A 46 -11.96 -0.99 -19.41
N THR A 47 -10.71 -0.71 -19.75
CA THR A 47 -9.87 -1.59 -20.57
C THR A 47 -8.77 -2.25 -19.75
N THR A 48 -7.99 -3.15 -20.37
CA THR A 48 -6.85 -3.83 -19.74
C THR A 48 -5.56 -3.00 -19.77
N VAL A 49 -5.56 -1.83 -20.42
CA VAL A 49 -4.39 -0.95 -20.53
C VAL A 49 -4.75 0.40 -19.94
N TRP A 50 -4.13 0.73 -18.80
CA TRP A 50 -4.35 2.00 -18.12
C TRP A 50 -3.16 2.92 -18.35
N SER A 51 -3.44 4.19 -18.69
CA SER A 51 -2.40 5.17 -18.99
C SER A 51 -2.65 6.46 -18.24
N PHE A 52 -1.74 6.80 -17.33
CA PHE A 52 -1.79 8.00 -16.53
C PHE A 52 -0.56 8.85 -16.85
N PRO A 53 -0.65 9.81 -17.79
CA PRO A 53 0.50 10.61 -18.21
C PRO A 53 1.04 11.48 -17.07
N ASN A 54 0.16 11.89 -16.16
CA ASN A 54 0.50 12.61 -14.95
C ASN A 54 0.15 11.77 -13.72
N ARG A 55 1.08 11.73 -12.76
CA ARG A 55 0.78 11.20 -11.44
C ARG A 55 -0.26 12.09 -10.77
N GLY A 56 -1.24 11.48 -10.11
CA GLY A 56 -2.19 12.22 -9.27
C GLY A 56 -1.50 12.97 -8.13
N ASP A 57 -1.93 14.21 -7.90
CA ASP A 57 -1.42 15.15 -6.89
C ASP A 57 -2.53 15.70 -5.97
N TRP A 58 -3.72 15.12 -5.99
CA TRP A 58 -4.81 15.48 -5.08
C TRP A 58 -4.55 14.96 -3.65
N ALA A 59 -5.29 15.52 -2.70
CA ALA A 59 -5.13 15.27 -1.28
C ALA A 59 -3.68 15.48 -0.82
N THR A 60 -3.04 14.41 -0.34
CA THR A 60 -1.67 14.40 0.17
C THR A 60 -0.77 13.49 -0.68
N HIS A 61 -1.24 13.06 -1.85
CA HIS A 61 -0.46 12.21 -2.75
C HIS A 61 0.79 12.93 -3.23
N LYS A 62 1.94 12.28 -3.03
CA LYS A 62 3.25 12.78 -3.47
C LYS A 62 4.08 11.64 -4.06
N GLY A 63 4.89 11.98 -5.06
CA GLY A 63 5.83 11.06 -5.70
C GLY A 63 7.19 10.96 -5.01
N ASP A 64 7.30 11.40 -3.76
CA ASP A 64 8.53 11.47 -2.95
C ASP A 64 8.81 10.19 -2.14
N TYR A 65 8.09 9.11 -2.42
CA TYR A 65 8.37 7.77 -1.89
C TYR A 65 8.64 6.84 -3.08
N ARG A 66 9.84 6.30 -3.23
CA ARG A 66 10.14 5.43 -4.36
C ARG A 66 9.31 4.15 -4.32
N GLY A 67 8.82 3.73 -5.49
CA GLY A 67 8.05 2.49 -5.61
C GLY A 67 6.58 2.61 -5.22
N ASN A 68 6.02 3.81 -5.02
CA ASN A 68 4.57 3.98 -4.84
C ASN A 68 3.82 4.00 -6.18
N TRP A 69 2.65 3.39 -6.26
CA TRP A 69 1.80 3.45 -7.45
C TRP A 69 1.05 4.77 -7.62
N ALA A 70 0.69 5.09 -8.87
CA ALA A 70 -0.09 6.27 -9.20
C ALA A 70 -1.48 6.16 -8.52
N PRO A 71 -1.97 7.20 -7.81
CA PRO A 71 -3.22 7.12 -7.05
C PRO A 71 -4.47 6.71 -7.86
N GLN A 72 -4.44 6.92 -9.19
CA GLN A 72 -5.47 6.46 -10.11
C GLN A 72 -5.63 4.93 -10.11
N ILE A 73 -4.56 4.17 -9.83
CA ILE A 73 -4.58 2.70 -9.81
C ILE A 73 -5.43 2.19 -8.63
N PRO A 74 -5.10 2.47 -7.35
CA PRO A 74 -5.92 2.04 -6.23
C PRO A 74 -7.33 2.63 -6.32
N ARG A 75 -7.52 3.87 -6.78
CA ARG A 75 -8.86 4.43 -7.01
C ARG A 75 -9.70 3.57 -7.94
N ASN A 76 -9.15 3.13 -9.07
CA ASN A 76 -9.84 2.24 -9.99
C ASN A 76 -10.19 0.89 -9.34
N LEU A 77 -9.26 0.30 -8.60
CA LEU A 77 -9.49 -0.98 -7.93
C LEU A 77 -10.59 -0.87 -6.86
N ILE A 78 -10.52 0.14 -6.00
CA ILE A 78 -11.47 0.41 -4.91
C ILE A 78 -12.88 0.62 -5.49
N LEU A 79 -13.01 1.50 -6.50
CA LEU A 79 -14.33 1.81 -7.07
C LEU A 79 -14.94 0.63 -7.86
N ARG A 80 -14.12 -0.29 -8.38
CA ARG A 80 -14.60 -1.47 -9.13
C ARG A 80 -14.99 -2.63 -8.24
N TYR A 81 -14.21 -2.88 -7.20
CA TYR A 81 -14.25 -4.15 -6.48
C TYR A 81 -14.67 -4.00 -5.02
N SER A 82 -15.00 -2.79 -4.55
CA SER A 82 -15.54 -2.58 -3.21
C SER A 82 -16.63 -1.49 -3.14
N ARG A 83 -17.33 -1.49 -2.01
CA ARG A 83 -18.38 -0.53 -1.65
C ARG A 83 -17.96 0.34 -0.46
N PRO A 84 -18.54 1.53 -0.28
CA PRO A 84 -18.33 2.32 0.93
C PRO A 84 -18.57 1.49 2.20
N GLY A 85 -17.69 1.63 3.19
CA GLY A 85 -17.72 0.88 4.46
C GLY A 85 -17.15 -0.54 4.40
N GLU A 86 -16.82 -1.08 3.23
CA GLU A 86 -16.12 -2.38 3.12
C GLU A 86 -14.64 -2.26 3.52
N TRP A 87 -14.05 -3.40 3.90
CA TRP A 87 -12.67 -3.47 4.39
C TRP A 87 -11.68 -3.79 3.27
N ILE A 88 -10.64 -2.97 3.18
CA ILE A 88 -9.55 -3.10 2.21
C ILE A 88 -8.26 -3.44 2.95
N LEU A 89 -7.40 -4.24 2.32
CA LEU A 89 -6.08 -4.55 2.83
C LEU A 89 -5.02 -4.19 1.79
N ASP A 90 -4.00 -3.47 2.25
CA ASP A 90 -2.70 -3.40 1.59
C ASP A 90 -1.63 -3.89 2.56
N GLN A 91 -1.21 -5.14 2.39
CA GLN A 91 -0.29 -5.79 3.33
C GLN A 91 1.19 -5.40 3.14
N MET A 92 1.48 -4.49 2.19
CA MET A 92 2.79 -3.91 1.90
C MET A 92 2.61 -2.42 1.52
N CYS A 93 1.99 -1.66 2.42
CA CYS A 93 1.37 -0.37 2.07
C CYS A 93 2.35 0.77 1.79
N GLY A 94 3.62 0.63 2.16
CA GLY A 94 4.66 1.64 1.95
C GLY A 94 4.22 3.02 2.44
N GLY A 95 4.25 4.00 1.53
CA GLY A 95 3.84 5.38 1.82
C GLY A 95 2.31 5.62 1.87
N GLY A 96 1.47 4.59 1.75
CA GLY A 96 0.04 4.67 2.05
C GLY A 96 -0.86 5.28 0.99
N THR A 97 -0.51 5.17 -0.29
CA THR A 97 -1.38 5.68 -1.38
C THR A 97 -2.78 5.05 -1.33
N THR A 98 -2.87 3.76 -1.02
CA THR A 98 -4.15 3.05 -0.87
C THR A 98 -4.96 3.61 0.30
N LEU A 99 -4.33 3.79 1.48
CA LEU A 99 -4.95 4.38 2.69
C LEU A 99 -5.56 5.77 2.42
N ILE A 100 -4.86 6.62 1.68
CA ILE A 100 -5.38 7.94 1.31
C ILE A 100 -6.62 7.79 0.44
N GLU A 101 -6.59 6.91 -0.57
CA GLU A 101 -7.74 6.69 -1.45
C GLU A 101 -8.94 6.07 -0.72
N CYS A 102 -8.72 5.12 0.20
CA CYS A 102 -9.78 4.56 1.02
C CYS A 102 -10.43 5.61 1.92
N LYS A 103 -9.63 6.51 2.53
CA LYS A 103 -10.16 7.67 3.26
C LYS A 103 -11.05 8.54 2.37
N LEU A 104 -10.56 8.90 1.19
CA LEU A 104 -11.30 9.77 0.25
C LEU A 104 -12.57 9.13 -0.33
N LEU A 105 -12.59 7.80 -0.42
CA LEU A 105 -13.69 7.03 -0.99
C LEU A 105 -14.60 6.41 0.08
N GLY A 106 -14.34 6.63 1.37
CA GLY A 106 -15.16 6.08 2.47
C GLY A 106 -15.08 4.55 2.58
N ARG A 107 -13.91 3.95 2.37
CA ARG A 107 -13.64 2.52 2.61
C ARG A 107 -12.76 2.38 3.84
N ASN A 108 -13.03 1.36 4.67
CA ASN A 108 -12.14 1.03 5.77
C ASN A 108 -10.87 0.38 5.21
N GLU A 109 -9.73 0.62 5.83
CA GLU A 109 -8.48 0.00 5.37
C GLU A 109 -7.59 -0.44 6.53
N ILE A 110 -6.96 -1.60 6.32
CA ILE A 110 -5.81 -2.07 7.08
C ILE A 110 -4.59 -1.97 6.16
N GLY A 111 -3.66 -1.07 6.49
CA GLY A 111 -2.33 -1.02 5.89
C GLY A 111 -1.33 -1.75 6.77
N VAL A 112 -0.55 -2.66 6.20
CA VAL A 112 0.57 -3.31 6.90
C VAL A 112 1.87 -2.96 6.19
N ASP A 113 2.87 -2.59 6.96
CA ASP A 113 4.24 -2.49 6.45
C ASP A 113 5.23 -2.90 7.53
N ILE A 114 6.34 -3.49 7.13
CA ILE A 114 7.39 -3.85 8.07
C ILE A 114 8.15 -2.61 8.54
N ASN A 115 8.24 -1.59 7.68
CA ASN A 115 8.95 -0.36 7.88
C ASN A 115 8.15 0.65 8.72
N TYR A 116 8.54 0.77 9.98
CA TYR A 116 8.01 1.76 10.92
C TYR A 116 8.01 3.19 10.36
N GLU A 117 9.10 3.61 9.72
CA GLU A 117 9.20 4.98 9.20
C GLU A 117 8.29 5.21 7.98
N ALA A 118 8.00 4.16 7.21
CA ALA A 118 6.96 4.22 6.18
C ALA A 118 5.58 4.43 6.81
N LEU A 119 5.26 3.75 7.92
CA LEU A 119 3.99 3.92 8.64
C LEU A 119 3.87 5.30 9.31
N ILE A 120 4.97 5.89 9.76
CA ILE A 120 4.97 7.30 10.21
C ILE A 120 4.61 8.24 9.06
N LEU A 121 5.13 8.00 7.86
CA LEU A 121 4.75 8.75 6.66
C LEU A 121 3.28 8.51 6.26
N VAL A 122 2.75 7.30 6.43
CA VAL A 122 1.32 7.01 6.23
C VAL A 122 0.47 7.90 7.14
N LEU A 123 0.80 7.96 8.43
CA LEU A 123 0.04 8.77 9.39
C LEU A 123 0.18 10.27 9.14
N ASP A 124 1.36 10.74 8.73
CA ASP A 124 1.56 12.11 8.23
C ASP A 124 0.58 12.39 7.09
N ARG A 125 0.62 11.60 6.01
CA ARG A 125 -0.21 11.79 4.82
C ARG A 125 -1.70 11.64 5.08
N LEU A 126 -2.12 10.92 6.12
CA LEU A 126 -3.53 10.82 6.53
C LEU A 126 -3.99 12.00 7.39
N ASN A 127 -3.06 12.82 7.89
CA ASN A 127 -3.30 13.98 8.77
C ASN A 127 -3.83 15.20 8.02
N PHE A 128 -4.93 15.01 7.28
CA PHE A 128 -5.73 16.06 6.69
C PHE A 128 -7.20 15.87 7.05
N THR A 129 -7.92 16.98 7.18
CA THR A 129 -9.37 16.95 7.40
C THR A 129 -10.07 16.69 6.07
N TYR A 130 -11.07 15.81 6.06
CA TYR A 130 -11.93 15.58 4.90
C TYR A 130 -13.39 15.56 5.34
N MET A 131 -14.19 16.46 4.79
CA MET A 131 -15.62 16.58 5.09
C MET A 131 -16.37 16.79 3.76
N PRO A 132 -16.70 15.71 3.03
CA PRO A 132 -17.45 15.85 1.79
C PRO A 132 -18.88 16.33 2.05
N LEU A 133 -19.51 16.90 1.02
CA LEU A 133 -20.92 17.31 1.06
C LEU A 133 -21.90 16.12 1.02
N ASP A 134 -21.39 14.93 0.71
CA ASP A 134 -22.17 13.71 0.71
C ASP A 134 -22.63 13.36 2.13
N LEU A 135 -23.94 13.43 2.36
CA LEU A 135 -24.55 13.16 3.66
C LEU A 135 -24.46 11.68 4.06
N GLU A 136 -24.18 10.78 3.11
CA GLU A 136 -23.99 9.35 3.38
C GLU A 136 -22.53 9.01 3.72
N TYR A 137 -21.60 9.95 3.56
CA TYR A 137 -20.21 9.74 3.93
C TYR A 137 -20.09 9.48 5.43
N LYS A 138 -19.48 8.35 5.76
CA LYS A 138 -19.04 8.01 7.10
C LYS A 138 -17.53 8.00 7.08
N GLU A 139 -16.93 8.68 8.06
CA GLU A 139 -15.47 8.64 8.23
C GLU A 139 -15.03 7.18 8.34
N PRO A 140 -14.19 6.68 7.43
CA PRO A 140 -13.79 5.30 7.44
C PRO A 140 -12.79 5.03 8.56
N GLU A 141 -12.75 3.78 8.99
CA GLU A 141 -11.74 3.31 9.91
C GLU A 141 -10.46 2.94 9.15
N ILE A 142 -9.37 3.64 9.46
CA ILE A 142 -8.05 3.43 8.83
C ILE A 142 -7.07 2.97 9.91
N ARG A 143 -6.45 1.81 9.72
CA ARG A 143 -5.52 1.20 10.67
C ARG A 143 -4.18 0.91 10.00
N ALA A 144 -3.09 1.38 10.60
CA ALA A 144 -1.73 1.15 10.12
C ALA A 144 -0.98 0.24 11.10
N TYR A 145 -0.55 -0.94 10.64
CA TYR A 145 0.15 -1.92 11.47
C TYR A 145 1.58 -2.13 11.01
N GLN A 146 2.49 -2.11 11.97
CA GLN A 146 3.83 -2.64 11.78
C GLN A 146 3.79 -4.16 11.82
N GLY A 147 4.15 -4.80 10.70
CA GLY A 147 4.05 -6.24 10.58
C GLY A 147 4.73 -6.81 9.33
N ASP A 148 4.92 -8.12 9.33
CA ASP A 148 5.37 -8.87 8.16
C ASP A 148 4.14 -9.27 7.33
N ALA A 149 4.17 -8.98 6.03
CA ALA A 149 3.11 -9.33 5.08
C ALA A 149 2.82 -10.85 5.03
N GLN A 150 3.77 -11.67 5.50
CA GLN A 150 3.67 -13.12 5.58
C GLN A 150 2.97 -13.61 6.87
N LYS A 151 2.62 -12.70 7.80
CA LYS A 151 2.01 -13.00 9.10
C LYS A 151 1.01 -11.91 9.49
N LEU A 152 -0.24 -12.08 9.11
CA LEU A 152 -1.35 -11.15 9.37
C LEU A 152 -2.15 -11.56 10.62
N ASP A 153 -1.45 -11.77 11.73
CA ASP A 153 -1.95 -12.36 12.99
C ASP A 153 -3.06 -11.57 13.69
N LEU A 154 -3.24 -10.28 13.35
CA LEU A 154 -4.30 -9.42 13.91
C LEU A 154 -5.48 -9.21 12.94
N ILE A 155 -5.52 -9.94 11.82
CA ILE A 155 -6.59 -9.86 10.84
C ILE A 155 -7.33 -11.19 10.83
N GLU A 156 -8.64 -11.13 11.05
CA GLU A 156 -9.52 -12.30 11.06
C GLU A 156 -9.62 -12.94 9.67
N ASP A 157 -9.81 -14.24 9.64
CA ASP A 157 -10.09 -15.00 8.41
C ASP A 157 -11.34 -14.43 7.72
N GLU A 158 -11.34 -14.43 6.39
CA GLU A 158 -12.50 -14.04 5.57
C GLU A 158 -13.13 -12.68 6.00
N SER A 159 -12.32 -11.70 6.38
CA SER A 159 -12.78 -10.39 6.87
C SER A 159 -12.60 -9.25 5.86
N ILE A 160 -11.75 -9.44 4.85
CA ILE A 160 -11.39 -8.41 3.85
C ILE A 160 -12.23 -8.54 2.57
N ASP A 161 -12.70 -7.41 2.05
CA ASP A 161 -13.53 -7.34 0.83
C ASP A 161 -12.72 -7.05 -0.44
N LEU A 162 -11.53 -6.45 -0.32
CA LEU A 162 -10.59 -6.23 -1.43
C LEU A 162 -9.15 -6.19 -0.88
N ILE A 163 -8.25 -6.92 -1.52
CA ILE A 163 -6.80 -6.73 -1.33
C ILE A 163 -6.28 -5.92 -2.52
N ALA A 164 -5.62 -4.79 -2.25
CA ALA A 164 -4.99 -3.96 -3.25
C ALA A 164 -3.56 -3.68 -2.80
N THR A 165 -2.61 -4.48 -3.28
CA THR A 165 -1.25 -4.45 -2.75
C THR A 165 -0.19 -4.30 -3.83
N HIS A 166 0.90 -3.61 -3.45
CA HIS A 166 2.02 -3.30 -4.33
C HIS A 166 3.33 -3.83 -3.71
N PRO A 167 3.63 -5.14 -3.86
CA PRO A 167 4.80 -5.74 -3.24
C PRO A 167 6.12 -5.11 -3.68
N PRO A 168 7.19 -5.17 -2.87
CA PRO A 168 8.53 -4.78 -3.30
C PRO A 168 8.98 -5.69 -4.44
N TYR A 169 9.55 -5.10 -5.50
CA TYR A 169 10.00 -5.86 -6.65
C TYR A 169 11.36 -6.48 -6.35
N TYR A 170 11.54 -7.73 -6.76
CA TYR A 170 12.76 -8.49 -6.50
C TYR A 170 14.01 -7.72 -6.93
N ASN A 171 14.84 -7.38 -5.93
CA ASN A 171 16.17 -6.79 -6.08
C ASN A 171 16.18 -5.48 -6.91
N ILE A 172 15.18 -4.61 -6.69
CA ILE A 172 15.12 -3.26 -7.30
C ILE A 172 15.31 -2.13 -6.28
N ILE A 173 14.60 -2.19 -5.16
CA ILE A 173 14.55 -1.16 -4.11
C ILE A 173 14.77 -1.87 -2.77
N SER A 174 15.58 -1.29 -1.88
CA SER A 174 15.90 -1.82 -0.55
C SER A 174 15.44 -0.84 0.52
N TYR A 175 14.21 -1.02 1.02
CA TYR A 175 13.57 -0.06 1.91
C TYR A 175 14.23 0.07 3.30
N TYR A 176 15.12 -0.85 3.66
CA TYR A 176 16.06 -0.71 4.77
C TYR A 176 17.50 -0.61 4.27
N LYS A 177 18.12 0.56 4.45
CA LYS A 177 19.51 0.77 4.06
C LYS A 177 20.46 -0.08 4.92
N GLY A 178 21.13 -1.04 4.29
CA GLY A 178 22.23 -1.81 4.89
C GLY A 178 21.84 -2.68 6.10
N LYS A 179 20.55 -2.76 6.42
CA LYS A 179 20.03 -3.51 7.57
C LYS A 179 19.16 -4.63 7.04
N LYS A 180 19.53 -5.86 7.38
CA LYS A 180 18.67 -7.03 7.14
C LYS A 180 17.57 -7.03 8.19
N VAL A 181 16.33 -6.90 7.75
CA VAL A 181 15.14 -7.07 8.59
C VAL A 181 14.53 -8.42 8.25
N GLU A 182 14.24 -9.23 9.27
CA GLU A 182 13.57 -10.51 9.08
C GLU A 182 12.16 -10.28 8.53
N GLY A 183 11.76 -11.01 7.49
CA GLY A 183 10.48 -10.81 6.80
C GLY A 183 10.50 -9.79 5.67
N ASP A 184 11.58 -8.99 5.52
CA ASP A 184 11.68 -8.01 4.44
C ASP A 184 11.96 -8.68 3.07
N LEU A 185 10.94 -8.70 2.22
CA LEU A 185 11.00 -9.25 0.87
C LEU A 185 11.89 -8.42 -0.08
N SER A 186 12.12 -7.14 0.22
CA SER A 186 12.91 -6.23 -0.64
C SER A 186 14.41 -6.56 -0.62
N PHE A 187 14.89 -7.22 0.44
CA PHE A 187 16.30 -7.58 0.63
C PHE A 187 16.68 -8.97 0.08
N MET A 188 15.72 -9.73 -0.48
CA MET A 188 15.95 -11.10 -0.94
C MET A 188 16.89 -11.13 -2.16
N ARG A 189 17.98 -11.90 -2.06
CA ARG A 189 19.03 -11.95 -3.10
C ARG A 189 18.80 -13.04 -4.15
N LYS A 190 18.07 -14.10 -3.80
CA LYS A 190 17.71 -15.18 -4.73
C LYS A 190 16.23 -15.08 -5.10
N LEU A 191 15.94 -15.41 -6.35
CA LEU A 191 14.58 -15.36 -6.87
C LEU A 191 13.69 -16.40 -6.16
N GLU A 192 14.19 -17.60 -5.85
CA GLU A 192 13.39 -18.60 -5.15
C GLU A 192 13.03 -18.14 -3.72
N GLU A 193 13.96 -17.52 -3.01
CA GLU A 193 13.72 -16.99 -1.65
C GLU A 193 12.64 -15.89 -1.68
N TYR A 194 12.71 -14.99 -2.66
CA TYR A 194 11.68 -13.97 -2.88
C TYR A 194 10.30 -14.59 -3.21
N LEU A 195 10.24 -15.55 -4.14
CA LEU A 195 8.98 -16.18 -4.54
C LEU A 195 8.36 -16.99 -3.40
N ASN A 196 9.18 -17.65 -2.57
CA ASN A 196 8.67 -18.34 -1.38
C ASN A 196 8.05 -17.36 -0.39
N GLY A 197 8.70 -16.21 -0.14
CA GLY A 197 8.13 -15.18 0.73
C GLY A 197 6.83 -14.58 0.16
N ILE A 198 6.77 -14.35 -1.16
CA ILE A 198 5.53 -13.95 -1.84
C ILE A 198 4.44 -15.02 -1.68
N LYS A 199 4.78 -16.32 -1.76
CA LYS A 199 3.82 -17.40 -1.56
C LYS A 199 3.27 -17.42 -0.13
N GLU A 200 4.10 -17.18 0.89
CA GLU A 200 3.61 -17.07 2.27
C GLU A 200 2.72 -15.83 2.46
N ALA A 201 3.09 -14.70 1.86
CA ALA A 201 2.24 -13.50 1.83
C ALA A 201 0.88 -13.78 1.13
N ALA A 202 0.89 -14.54 0.04
CA ALA A 202 -0.32 -14.94 -0.69
C ALA A 202 -1.22 -15.87 0.13
N LYS A 203 -0.66 -16.79 0.95
CA LYS A 203 -1.46 -17.61 1.88
C LYS A 203 -2.22 -16.77 2.88
N GLU A 204 -1.57 -15.74 3.44
CA GLU A 204 -2.24 -14.81 4.35
C GLU A 204 -3.28 -13.97 3.62
N SER A 205 -2.99 -13.50 2.40
CA SER A 205 -3.99 -12.84 1.55
C SER A 205 -5.22 -13.72 1.34
N TYR A 206 -5.03 -14.98 0.97
CA TYR A 206 -6.12 -15.93 0.76
C TYR A 206 -6.93 -16.20 2.03
N ARG A 207 -6.24 -16.38 3.17
CA ARG A 207 -6.89 -16.61 4.47
C ARG A 207 -7.81 -15.46 4.88
N VAL A 208 -7.38 -14.22 4.73
CA VAL A 208 -8.14 -13.05 5.20
C VAL A 208 -9.18 -12.56 4.20
N LEU A 209 -9.05 -12.92 2.92
CA LEU A 209 -9.97 -12.48 1.87
C LEU A 209 -11.28 -13.26 1.95
N LYS A 210 -12.41 -12.55 1.90
CA LYS A 210 -13.74 -13.18 1.82
C LYS A 210 -13.88 -14.02 0.55
N PRO A 211 -14.58 -15.15 0.60
CA PRO A 211 -14.90 -15.93 -0.60
C PRO A 211 -15.57 -15.09 -1.69
N GLY A 212 -15.08 -15.22 -2.93
CA GLY A 212 -15.62 -14.50 -4.10
C GLY A 212 -15.21 -13.03 -4.20
N ARG A 213 -14.30 -12.55 -3.34
CA ARG A 213 -13.71 -11.20 -3.43
C ARG A 213 -12.40 -11.20 -4.22
N TYR A 214 -11.83 -10.02 -4.38
CA TYR A 214 -10.75 -9.77 -5.33
C TYR A 214 -9.43 -9.46 -4.62
N CYS A 215 -8.34 -10.05 -5.14
CA CYS A 215 -6.97 -9.68 -4.80
C CYS A 215 -6.31 -9.06 -6.03
N ALA A 216 -5.95 -7.79 -5.95
CA ALA A 216 -5.27 -7.04 -6.99
C ALA A 216 -3.83 -6.75 -6.57
N ILE A 217 -2.90 -7.11 -7.45
CA ILE A 217 -1.46 -7.00 -7.21
C ILE A 217 -0.85 -6.17 -8.31
N LEU A 218 -0.15 -5.10 -7.96
CA LEU A 218 0.71 -4.40 -8.92
C LEU A 218 2.13 -4.94 -8.82
N ILE A 219 2.62 -5.50 -9.91
CA ILE A 219 4.01 -5.91 -10.02
C ILE A 219 4.53 -5.73 -11.45
N GLY A 220 5.80 -5.35 -11.57
CA GLY A 220 6.49 -5.20 -12.84
C GLY A 220 7.64 -6.20 -12.97
N ASP A 221 8.02 -6.48 -14.20
CA ASP A 221 9.19 -7.30 -14.49
C ASP A 221 10.49 -6.51 -14.32
N THR A 222 11.59 -7.24 -14.16
CA THR A 222 12.92 -6.66 -14.05
C THR A 222 13.86 -7.17 -15.14
N ARG A 223 15.03 -6.54 -15.23
CA ARG A 223 16.14 -7.00 -16.07
C ARG A 223 17.37 -7.23 -15.22
N LYS A 224 18.03 -8.39 -15.38
CA LYS A 224 19.28 -8.73 -14.70
C LYS A 224 20.31 -9.19 -15.72
N HIS A 225 21.49 -8.58 -15.72
CA HIS A 225 22.54 -8.83 -16.72
C HIS A 225 22.04 -8.77 -18.18
N ARG A 226 21.14 -7.81 -18.49
CA ARG A 226 20.46 -7.64 -19.80
C ARG A 226 19.44 -8.73 -20.16
N TYR A 227 19.22 -9.73 -19.32
CA TYR A 227 18.15 -10.71 -19.50
C TYR A 227 16.87 -10.24 -18.82
N TYR A 228 15.75 -10.49 -19.48
CA TYR A 228 14.41 -10.26 -18.92
C TYR A 228 14.08 -11.33 -17.88
N VAL A 229 13.58 -10.88 -16.73
CA VAL A 229 13.14 -11.76 -15.64
C VAL A 229 11.63 -11.55 -15.46
N PRO A 230 10.78 -12.53 -15.81
CA PRO A 230 9.33 -12.41 -15.75
C PRO A 230 8.83 -12.57 -14.30
N ILE A 231 9.09 -11.58 -13.45
CA ILE A 231 8.66 -11.60 -12.05
C ILE A 231 7.14 -11.58 -11.98
N SER A 232 6.48 -10.76 -12.81
CA SER A 232 5.04 -10.59 -12.80
C SER A 232 4.29 -11.91 -12.91
N PHE A 233 4.61 -12.71 -13.93
CA PHE A 233 4.02 -14.04 -14.12
C PHE A 233 4.35 -15.02 -13.00
N LYS A 234 5.58 -14.97 -12.46
CA LYS A 234 5.99 -15.87 -11.38
C LYS A 234 5.28 -15.55 -10.06
N VAL A 235 5.11 -14.26 -9.75
CA VAL A 235 4.34 -13.77 -8.60
C VAL A 235 2.88 -14.13 -8.77
N MET A 236 2.28 -13.86 -9.94
CA MET A 236 0.91 -14.28 -10.25
C MET A 236 0.72 -15.78 -10.03
N GLN A 237 1.66 -16.61 -10.48
CA GLN A 237 1.60 -18.06 -10.25
C GLN A 237 1.64 -18.43 -8.76
N GLN A 238 2.40 -17.71 -7.92
CA GLN A 238 2.42 -17.99 -6.47
C GLN A 238 1.05 -17.76 -5.82
N PHE A 239 0.34 -16.72 -6.23
CA PHE A 239 -1.03 -16.47 -5.76
C PHE A 239 -2.00 -17.54 -6.29
N LEU A 240 -1.95 -17.86 -7.58
CA LEU A 240 -2.81 -18.90 -8.16
C LEU A 240 -2.58 -20.30 -7.57
N ASP A 241 -1.35 -20.62 -7.17
CA ASP A 241 -1.02 -21.90 -6.51
C ASP A 241 -1.60 -22.01 -5.09
N VAL A 242 -1.93 -20.87 -4.46
CA VAL A 242 -2.51 -20.82 -3.11
C VAL A 242 -4.03 -20.92 -3.18
N GLY A 243 -4.67 -20.13 -4.05
CA GLY A 243 -6.12 -20.09 -4.21
C GLY A 243 -6.60 -18.75 -4.74
#